data_AF-A0A524G7A8-F1
#
_entry.id   AF-A0A524G7A8-F1
#
_cell.length_a   1.000
_cell.length_b   1.000
_cell.length_c   1.000
_cell.angle_alpha   90.00
_cell.angle_beta   90.00
_cell.angle_gamma   90.00
#
_symmetry.space_group_name_H-M   'P 1'
#
loop_
_entity.id
_entity.type
_entity.pdbx_description
1 polymer ?
#
loop_
_entity_poly.entity_id
_entity_poly.type
_entity_poly.pdbx_seq_one_letter_code
_entity_poly.pdbx_strand_id
1 'polypeptide(L)' 'MSEIEKDYTLKSILQNAVKSGERLRFYGPGMMIVAEGTVALVGKDVVAIKHSNKEEPDEFVNLECIIKVQILGEYRQY' A
#
# COMPACT_ATOMS: atom_id res chain seq x y z
N MET A 1 24.26 -1.65 -21.37
CA MET A 1 23.59 -2.50 -20.36
C MET A 1 22.54 -1.63 -19.69
N SER A 2 21.30 -2.11 -19.64
CA SER A 2 20.10 -1.34 -19.32
C SER A 2 20.13 -0.72 -17.92
N GLU A 3 19.49 0.43 -17.79
CA GLU A 3 19.24 1.13 -16.54
C GLU A 3 18.74 0.16 -15.46
N ILE A 4 19.39 0.26 -14.30
CA ILE A 4 19.15 -0.43 -13.04
C ILE A 4 17.66 -0.76 -12.86
N GLU A 5 17.34 -2.06 -12.73
CA GLU A 5 16.04 -2.55 -12.27
C GLU A 5 15.61 -1.73 -11.05
N LYS A 6 14.45 -1.06 -11.11
CA LYS A 6 13.84 -0.45 -9.92
C LYS A 6 13.80 -1.53 -8.84
N ASP A 7 14.45 -1.32 -7.70
CA ASP A 7 14.38 -2.23 -6.56
C ASP A 7 12.91 -2.38 -6.13
N TYR A 8 12.23 -3.46 -6.57
CA TYR A 8 10.83 -3.75 -6.25
C TYR A 8 10.73 -4.40 -4.86
N THR A 9 11.08 -3.63 -3.83
CA THR A 9 10.86 -3.99 -2.43
C THR A 9 9.47 -3.55 -1.98
N LEU A 10 8.91 -4.19 -0.95
CA LEU A 10 7.65 -3.74 -0.35
C LEU A 10 7.72 -2.25 0.03
N LYS A 11 8.85 -1.82 0.61
CA LYS A 11 9.04 -0.44 1.03
C LYS A 11 9.02 0.55 -0.14
N SER A 12 9.71 0.24 -1.24
CA SER A 12 9.72 1.11 -2.42
C SER A 12 8.35 1.15 -3.11
N ILE A 13 7.63 0.03 -3.15
CA ILE A 13 6.24 -0.03 -3.65
C ILE A 13 5.33 0.90 -2.83
N LEU A 14 5.39 0.82 -1.50
CA LEU A 14 4.56 1.66 -0.63
C LEU A 14 4.96 3.14 -0.71
N GLN A 15 6.25 3.45 -0.81
CA GLN A 15 6.72 4.83 -0.99
C GLN A 15 6.26 5.43 -2.32
N ASN A 16 6.17 4.61 -3.37
CA ASN A 16 5.58 5.04 -4.64
C ASN A 16 4.07 5.27 -4.51
N ALA A 17 3.36 4.41 -3.78
CA ALA A 17 1.93 4.54 -3.54
C ALA A 17 1.55 5.82 -2.78
N VAL A 18 2.40 6.28 -1.85
CA VAL A 18 2.23 7.59 -1.19
C VAL A 18 2.20 8.73 -2.22
N LYS A 19 3.05 8.64 -3.25
CA LYS A 19 3.16 9.68 -4.28
C LYS A 19 2.06 9.59 -5.33
N SER A 20 1.69 8.37 -5.74
CA SER A 20 0.66 8.15 -6.76
C SER A 20 -0.75 8.34 -6.22
N GLY A 21 -0.95 8.17 -4.91
CA GLY A 21 -2.28 8.18 -4.31
C GLY A 21 -3.13 6.98 -4.71
N GLU A 22 -2.51 5.94 -5.28
CA GLU A 22 -3.20 4.73 -5.68
C GLU A 22 -3.79 4.01 -4.47
N ARG A 23 -4.99 3.46 -4.67
CA ARG A 23 -5.65 2.67 -3.66
C ARG A 23 -5.09 1.26 -3.71
N LEU A 24 -4.64 0.77 -2.57
CA LEU A 24 -4.03 -0.55 -2.42
C LEU A 24 -4.90 -1.44 -1.56
N ARG A 25 -4.79 -2.74 -1.81
CA ARG A 25 -5.30 -3.80 -0.94
C ARG A 25 -4.14 -4.61 -0.39
N PHE A 26 -4.15 -4.80 0.92
CA PHE A 26 -3.12 -5.49 1.67
C PHE A 26 -3.63 -6.86 2.10
N TYR A 27 -2.77 -7.86 1.97
CA TYR A 27 -3.09 -9.24 2.33
C TYR A 27 -2.11 -9.75 3.37
N GLY A 28 -2.65 -10.45 4.38
CA GLY A 28 -1.89 -11.18 5.39
C GLY A 28 -1.94 -12.69 5.19
N PRO A 29 -1.38 -13.46 6.14
CA PRO A 29 -1.35 -14.92 6.10
C PRO A 29 -2.72 -15.53 5.78
N GLY A 30 -2.76 -16.56 4.93
CA GLY A 30 -4.01 -17.17 4.48
C GLY A 30 -4.78 -16.34 3.44
N MET A 31 -4.14 -15.35 2.82
CA MET A 31 -4.76 -14.46 1.83
C MET A 31 -5.94 -13.64 2.37
N MET A 32 -5.97 -13.42 3.69
CA MET A 32 -6.95 -12.53 4.30
C MET A 32 -6.65 -11.07 3.94
N ILE A 33 -7.68 -10.29 3.62
CA ILE A 33 -7.52 -8.85 3.44
C ILE A 33 -7.31 -8.25 4.82
N VAL A 34 -6.16 -7.60 5.03
CA VAL A 34 -5.84 -6.93 6.30
C VAL A 34 -6.17 -5.45 6.27
N ALA A 35 -6.14 -4.82 5.09
CA ALA A 35 -6.53 -3.42 4.91
C ALA A 35 -6.79 -3.09 3.43
N GLU A 36 -7.52 -2.01 3.17
CA GLU A 36 -7.71 -1.45 1.84
C GLU A 36 -7.84 0.08 1.87
N GLY A 37 -6.94 0.80 1.23
CA GLY A 37 -6.98 2.26 1.22
C GLY A 37 -5.79 2.89 0.50
N THR A 38 -5.64 4.20 0.61
CA THR A 38 -4.48 4.91 0.09
C THR A 38 -3.40 4.99 1.17
N VAL A 39 -2.13 4.93 0.76
CA VAL A 39 -1.01 5.01 1.71
C VAL A 39 -0.72 6.46 2.04
N ALA A 40 -0.83 6.82 3.31
CA ALA A 40 -0.51 8.17 3.79
C ALA A 40 0.98 8.32 4.12
N LEU A 41 1.55 7.32 4.77
CA LEU A 41 2.93 7.32 5.27
C LEU A 41 3.47 5.90 5.35
N VAL A 42 4.75 5.75 5.04
CA VAL A 42 5.50 4.51 5.27
C VAL A 42 6.49 4.74 6.41
N GLY A 43 6.22 4.14 7.56
CA GLY A 43 7.10 4.16 8.72
C GLY A 43 8.22 3.12 8.60
N LYS A 44 8.87 2.86 9.74
CA LYS A 44 9.89 1.81 9.84
C LYS A 44 9.26 0.41 9.79
N ASP A 45 8.24 0.20 10.63
CA ASP A 45 7.64 -1.12 10.87
C ASP A 45 6.14 -1.14 10.54
N VAL A 46 5.54 0.04 10.30
CA VAL A 46 4.11 0.19 10.01
C VAL A 46 3.87 1.04 8.76
N VAL A 47 2.76 0.78 8.08
CA VAL A 47 2.21 1.62 7.02
C VAL A 47 0.90 2.24 7.50
N ALA A 48 0.76 3.54 7.31
CA ALA A 48 -0.44 4.28 7.67
C ALA A 48 -1.36 4.40 6.46
N ILE A 49 -2.63 4.07 6.62
CA ILE A 49 -3.64 3.94 5.57
C ILE A 49 -4.75 4.96 5.82
N LYS A 50 -5.28 5.51 4.73
CA LYS A 50 -6.47 6.35 4.69
C LYS A 50 -7.57 5.66 3.91
N HIS A 51 -8.75 5.53 4.51
CA HIS A 51 -9.94 5.04 3.81
C HIS A 51 -10.75 6.14 3.13
N SER A 52 -10.53 7.39 3.53
CA SER A 52 -11.24 8.57 3.06
C SER A 52 -10.28 9.73 2.83
N ASN A 53 -10.75 10.83 2.27
CA ASN A 53 -9.95 12.05 2.04
C ASN A 53 -9.63 12.84 3.32
N LYS A 54 -9.59 12.18 4.48
CA LYS A 54 -9.22 12.81 5.75
C LYS A 54 -7.73 13.18 5.75
N GLU A 55 -7.42 14.22 6.50
CA GLU A 55 -6.03 14.70 6.64
C GLU A 55 -5.15 13.68 7.38
N GLU A 56 -5.72 12.96 8.34
CA GLU A 56 -5.00 11.97 9.15
C GLU A 56 -5.29 10.53 8.70
N PRO A 57 -4.30 9.62 8.79
CA PRO A 57 -4.53 8.19 8.62
C PRO A 57 -5.43 7.64 9.73
N ASP A 58 -6.32 6.71 9.37
CA ASP A 58 -7.28 6.09 10.28
C ASP A 58 -7.00 4.60 10.55
N GLU A 59 -6.00 4.03 9.88
CA GLU A 59 -5.56 2.65 10.09
C GLU A 59 -4.03 2.52 9.96
N PHE A 60 -3.44 1.57 10.69
CA PHE A 60 -2.01 1.29 10.69
C PHE A 60 -1.77 -0.22 10.60
N VAL A 61 -0.97 -0.65 9.62
CA VAL A 61 -0.70 -2.07 9.37
C VAL A 61 0.78 -2.35 9.59
N ASN A 62 1.08 -3.41 10.35
CA ASN A 62 2.45 -3.89 10.51
C ASN A 62 2.96 -4.46 9.17
N LEU A 63 4.12 -3.98 8.71
CA LEU A 63 4.73 -4.39 7.45
C LEU A 63 5.04 -5.90 7.41
N GLU A 64 5.37 -6.50 8.55
CA GLU A 64 5.66 -7.93 8.67
C GLU A 64 4.41 -8.80 8.45
N CYS A 65 3.21 -8.22 8.63
CA CYS A 65 1.95 -8.92 8.39
C CYS A 65 1.52 -8.89 6.91
N ILE A 66 2.23 -8.17 6.04
CA ILE A 66 1.87 -8.03 4.63
C ILE A 66 2.61 -9.08 3.80
N ILE A 67 1.87 -10.05 3.26
CA ILE A 67 2.40 -11.08 2.36
C ILE A 67 2.20 -10.73 0.89
N LYS A 68 1.21 -9.86 0.59
CA LYS A 68 0.87 -9.43 -0.77
C LYS A 68 0.24 -8.05 -0.73
N VAL A 69 0.56 -7.25 -1.74
CA VAL A 69 -0.07 -5.96 -2.03
C VAL A 69 -0.67 -6.02 -3.44
N GLN A 70 -1.86 -5.45 -3.61
CA GLN A 70 -2.53 -5.33 -4.90
C GLN A 70 -2.92 -3.88 -5.14
N ILE A 71 -2.53 -3.32 -6.29
CA ILE A 71 -3.03 -2.02 -6.74
C ILE A 71 -4.47 -2.23 -7.22
N LEU A 72 -5.40 -1.46 -6.66
CA LEU A 72 -6.77 -1.39 -7.14
C LEU A 72 -6.80 -0.30 -8.21
N GLY A 73 -7.02 -0.70 -9.47
CA GLY A 73 -7.20 0.25 -10.57
C GLY A 73 -8.43 1.14 -10.38
N GLU A 74 -8.69 2.03 -11.32
CA GLU A 74 -9.90 2.84 -11.31
C GLU A 74 -11.15 1.95 -11.21
N TYR A 75 -12.02 2.30 -10.26
CA TYR A 75 -13.31 1.64 -10.06
C TYR A 75 -14.19 1.91 -11.31
N ARG A 76 -14.06 1.07 -12.34
CA ARG A 76 -15.00 1.08 -13.47
C ARG A 76 -16.32 0.50 -12.96
N GLN A 77 -17.22 1.37 -12.54
CA GLN A 77 -18.64 1.02 -12.45
C GLN A 77 -19.08 0.67 -13.87
N TYR A 78 -19.39 -0.61 -14.09
CA TYR A 78 -20.18 -1.04 -15.24
C TYR A 78 -21.67 -0.84 -14.92
#